data_AF-A0A8T6N359-F1
#
_entry.id   AF-A0A8T6N359-F1
#
_cell.length_a   1.000
_cell.length_b   1.000
_cell.length_c   1.000
_cell.angle_alpha   90.00
_cell.angle_beta   90.00
_cell.angle_gamma   90.00
#
_symmetry.space_group_name_H-M   'P 1'
#
loop_
_entity.id
_entity.type
_entity.pdbx_description
1 polymer ?
#
loop_
_entity_poly.entity_id
_entity_poly.type
_entity_poly.pdbx_seq_one_letter_code
_entity_poly.pdbx_strand_id
1 'polypeptide(L)'
;MGRPLRSQFFGATGDNTQPTIPCRADIGGTDFEGFIVNQRATRKFTVSNDGETLSGVCTLVNKITGHAANEMSIVGVTAGGGAVALQKLTQNKATDYDGNSYTWEVADDSSESLLRLTAV
;
A
#
# COMPACT_ATOMS: atom_id res chain seq x y z
N MET A 1 -8.74 16.66 6.92
CA MET A 1 -8.04 15.65 6.09
C MET A 1 -6.63 15.48 6.61
N GLY A 2 -6.09 14.26 6.65
CA GLY A 2 -4.71 14.01 7.12
C GLY A 2 -3.68 14.46 6.07
N ARG A 3 -2.44 14.69 6.49
CA ARG A 3 -1.38 15.12 5.58
C ARG A 3 -1.11 14.04 4.51
N PRO A 4 -1.02 14.40 3.22
CA PRO A 4 -0.68 13.46 2.15
C PRO A 4 0.63 12.73 2.41
N LEU A 5 0.80 11.58 1.78
CA LEU A 5 2.05 10.83 1.82
C LEU A 5 3.18 11.63 1.17
N ARG A 6 4.39 11.42 1.69
CA ARG A 6 5.61 11.98 1.11
C ARG A 6 6.00 11.16 -0.11
N SER A 7 6.52 11.81 -1.14
CA SER A 7 6.95 11.15 -2.39
C SER A 7 8.06 10.13 -2.20
N GLN A 8 8.83 10.21 -1.10
CA GLN A 8 9.88 9.25 -0.75
C GLN A 8 9.36 7.82 -0.52
N PHE A 9 8.05 7.65 -0.31
CA PHE A 9 7.43 6.34 -0.08
C PHE A 9 6.82 5.75 -1.36
N PHE A 10 7.02 6.41 -2.51
CA PHE A 10 6.52 6.01 -3.82
C PHE A 10 7.68 5.49 -4.68
N GLY A 11 7.39 4.55 -5.58
CA GLY A 11 8.39 3.92 -6.46
C GLY A 11 8.60 2.43 -6.18
N ALA A 12 9.40 1.78 -7.03
CA ALA A 12 9.64 0.34 -7.02
C ALA A 12 10.03 -0.22 -5.65
N THR A 13 9.54 -1.41 -5.34
CA THR A 13 9.86 -2.18 -4.12
C THR A 13 11.06 -3.10 -4.36
N GLY A 14 11.84 -3.39 -3.32
CA GLY A 14 12.77 -4.55 -3.32
C GLY A 14 14.21 -4.37 -3.84
N ASP A 15 14.72 -3.15 -4.07
CA ASP A 15 16.14 -2.96 -4.48
C ASP A 15 16.67 -1.56 -4.12
N ASN A 16 16.21 -0.98 -3.01
CA ASN A 16 16.49 0.42 -2.72
C ASN A 16 17.01 0.63 -1.31
N THR A 17 17.98 1.53 -1.15
CA THR A 17 18.45 2.02 0.16
C THR A 17 17.32 2.68 0.98
N GLN A 18 16.16 2.91 0.37
CA GLN A 18 14.94 3.39 1.01
C GLN A 18 13.73 2.55 0.58
N PRO A 19 13.11 1.78 1.50
CA PRO A 19 11.97 0.94 1.18
C PRO A 19 10.72 1.79 0.91
N THR A 20 9.93 1.37 -0.08
CA THR A 20 8.69 2.04 -0.53
C THR A 20 7.45 1.25 -0.12
N ILE A 21 6.27 1.87 -0.19
CA ILE A 21 5.02 1.22 0.25
C ILE A 21 4.60 0.17 -0.79
N PRO A 22 4.57 -1.13 -0.43
CA PRO A 22 4.06 -2.17 -1.30
C PRO A 22 2.55 -2.05 -1.46
N CYS A 23 2.03 -2.44 -2.62
CA CYS A 23 0.61 -2.57 -2.85
C CYS A 23 0.28 -3.78 -3.71
N ARG A 24 -0.95 -4.26 -3.57
CA ARG A 24 -1.53 -5.25 -4.49
C ARG A 24 -2.69 -4.61 -5.22
N ALA A 25 -2.79 -4.85 -6.52
CA ALA A 25 -3.79 -4.21 -7.34
C ALA A 25 -4.17 -5.04 -8.54
N ASP A 26 -5.34 -4.72 -9.09
CA ASP A 26 -5.76 -5.13 -10.42
C ASP A 26 -6.18 -3.87 -11.19
N ILE A 27 -5.63 -3.67 -12.39
CA ILE A 27 -5.94 -2.55 -13.30
C ILE A 27 -6.79 -3.02 -14.50
N GLY A 28 -6.84 -4.32 -14.80
CA GLY A 28 -7.33 -4.83 -16.09
C GLY A 28 -7.76 -6.30 -16.12
N GLY A 29 -8.03 -6.92 -14.97
CA GLY A 29 -8.44 -8.31 -14.81
C GLY A 29 -7.34 -9.26 -14.32
N THR A 30 -6.21 -8.76 -13.83
CA THR A 30 -5.15 -9.60 -13.23
C THR A 30 -4.60 -8.93 -11.99
N ASP A 31 -4.69 -9.64 -10.86
CA ASP A 31 -4.10 -9.22 -9.58
C ASP A 31 -2.58 -9.33 -9.65
N PHE A 32 -1.88 -8.29 -9.24
CA PHE A 32 -0.42 -8.22 -9.24
C PHE A 32 0.09 -7.49 -8.00
N GLU A 33 1.36 -7.75 -7.70
CA GLU A 33 2.14 -6.98 -6.72
C GLU A 33 2.87 -5.84 -7.41
N GLY A 34 2.93 -4.70 -6.74
CA GLY A 34 3.59 -3.53 -7.28
C GLY A 34 3.65 -2.37 -6.30
N PHE A 35 3.76 -1.17 -6.85
CA PHE A 35 4.07 0.02 -6.07
C PHE A 35 3.17 1.21 -6.39
N ILE A 36 3.15 2.15 -5.44
CA ILE A 36 2.41 3.40 -5.58
C ILE A 36 3.26 4.40 -6.37
N VAL A 37 2.68 4.96 -7.43
CA VAL A 37 3.30 6.03 -8.24
C VAL A 37 2.93 7.41 -7.66
N ASN A 38 1.66 7.62 -7.33
CA ASN A 38 1.20 8.88 -6.76
C ASN A 38 -0.14 8.73 -6.00
N GLN A 39 -0.32 9.53 -4.96
CA GLN A 39 -1.58 9.64 -4.24
C GLN A 39 -2.53 10.62 -4.96
N ARG A 40 -3.69 10.13 -5.41
CA ARG A 40 -4.73 10.95 -6.06
C ARG A 40 -5.75 11.48 -5.05
N ALA A 41 -6.10 10.64 -4.07
CA ALA A 41 -7.00 10.98 -2.98
C ALA A 41 -6.66 10.16 -1.74
N THR A 42 -7.42 10.33 -0.66
CA THR A 42 -7.21 9.55 0.57
C THR A 42 -7.34 8.03 0.37
N ARG A 43 -8.16 7.58 -0.59
CA ARG A 43 -8.42 6.17 -0.89
C ARG A 43 -8.10 5.77 -2.33
N LYS A 44 -7.50 6.67 -3.13
CA LYS A 44 -7.23 6.44 -4.56
C LYS A 44 -5.78 6.75 -4.87
N PHE A 45 -5.13 5.84 -5.59
CA PHE A 45 -3.72 5.93 -5.93
C PHE A 45 -3.54 5.57 -7.40
N THR A 46 -2.56 6.20 -8.04
CA THR A 46 -1.99 5.64 -9.26
C THR A 46 -0.97 4.60 -8.84
N VAL A 47 -1.11 3.39 -9.34
CA VAL A 47 -0.22 2.25 -9.05
C VAL A 47 0.39 1.72 -10.33
N SER A 48 1.49 0.99 -10.19
CA SER A 48 2.16 0.27 -11.26
C SER A 48 2.57 -1.11 -10.78
N ASN A 49 2.63 -2.09 -11.67
CA ASN A 49 3.37 -3.32 -11.39
C ASN A 49 4.88 -3.06 -11.39
N ASP A 50 5.66 -3.97 -10.80
CA ASP A 50 7.13 -3.84 -10.70
C ASP A 50 7.83 -3.72 -12.05
N GLY A 51 7.26 -4.31 -13.11
CA GLY A 51 7.78 -4.20 -14.47
C GLY A 51 7.43 -2.91 -15.21
N GLU A 52 6.67 -1.99 -14.60
CA GLU A 52 6.18 -0.75 -15.22
C GLU A 52 5.39 -0.93 -16.53
N THR A 53 4.88 -2.14 -16.78
CA THR A 53 4.11 -2.47 -17.99
C THR A 53 2.61 -2.21 -17.83
N LEU A 54 2.12 -2.12 -16.59
CA LEU A 54 0.72 -1.90 -16.24
C LEU A 54 0.62 -0.80 -15.20
N SER A 55 -0.03 0.32 -15.55
CA SER A 55 -0.31 1.41 -14.61
C SER A 55 -1.75 1.94 -14.74
N GLY A 56 -2.34 2.30 -13.61
CA GLY A 56 -3.75 2.67 -13.52
C GLY A 56 -4.11 3.31 -12.20
N VAL A 57 -5.32 3.88 -12.14
CA VAL A 57 -5.85 4.48 -10.91
C VAL A 57 -6.73 3.48 -10.20
N CYS A 58 -6.29 3.03 -9.03
CA CYS A 58 -7.01 2.04 -8.23
C CYS A 58 -7.56 2.64 -6.94
N THR A 59 -8.63 2.03 -6.43
CA THR A 59 -9.28 2.40 -5.16
C THR A 59 -9.01 1.35 -4.09
N LEU A 60 -8.72 1.79 -2.86
CA LEU A 60 -8.55 0.91 -1.72
C LEU A 60 -9.83 0.13 -1.41
N VAL A 61 -9.69 -1.20 -1.30
CA VAL A 61 -10.75 -2.14 -0.91
C VAL A 61 -10.32 -3.00 0.29
N ASN A 62 -11.31 -3.59 0.99
CA ASN A 62 -11.06 -4.47 2.14
C ASN A 62 -10.81 -5.92 1.68
N LYS A 63 -9.70 -6.13 0.96
CA LYS A 63 -9.25 -7.44 0.47
C LYS A 63 -7.74 -7.49 0.54
N ILE A 64 -7.17 -8.68 0.62
CA ILE A 64 -5.72 -8.92 0.57
C ILE A 64 -5.30 -9.43 -0.81
N THR A 65 -6.18 -10.21 -1.46
CA THR A 65 -6.05 -10.76 -2.81
C THR A 65 -7.43 -10.87 -3.45
N GLY A 66 -7.49 -11.14 -4.75
CA GLY A 66 -8.74 -11.25 -5.50
C GLY A 66 -9.35 -9.89 -5.80
N HIS A 67 -8.50 -8.91 -6.13
CA HIS A 67 -8.92 -7.59 -6.56
C HIS A 67 -9.69 -7.69 -7.90
N ALA A 68 -10.72 -6.86 -8.06
CA ALA A 68 -11.32 -6.62 -9.37
C ALA A 68 -10.62 -5.45 -10.07
N ALA A 69 -10.90 -5.24 -11.36
CA ALA A 69 -10.32 -4.15 -12.12
C ALA A 69 -10.52 -2.77 -11.44
N ASN A 70 -9.42 -2.02 -11.32
CA ASN A 70 -9.28 -0.75 -10.60
C ASN A 70 -9.45 -0.83 -9.08
N GLU A 71 -9.29 -2.01 -8.48
CA GLU A 71 -9.20 -2.20 -7.03
C GLU A 71 -7.74 -2.40 -6.59
N MET A 72 -7.44 -1.99 -5.37
CA MET A 72 -6.15 -2.25 -4.75
C MET A 72 -6.26 -2.40 -3.24
N SER A 73 -5.23 -2.94 -2.62
CA SER A 73 -5.03 -2.90 -1.18
C SER A 73 -3.59 -2.52 -0.85
N ILE A 74 -3.45 -1.87 0.30
CA ILE A 74 -2.17 -1.69 0.98
C ILE A 74 -2.28 -2.54 2.23
N VAL A 75 -1.39 -3.51 2.36
CA VAL A 75 -1.41 -4.50 3.45
C VAL A 75 -0.31 -4.15 4.42
N GLY A 76 -0.69 -3.93 5.67
CA GLY A 76 0.26 -3.75 6.76
C GLY A 76 0.32 -4.98 7.66
N VAL A 77 1.51 -5.26 8.20
CA VAL A 77 1.77 -6.34 9.14
C VAL A 77 1.83 -5.76 10.54
N THR A 78 0.91 -6.19 11.40
CA THR A 78 0.89 -5.82 12.82
C THR A 78 2.03 -6.49 13.59
N ALA A 79 2.36 -5.98 14.78
CA ALA A 79 3.41 -6.56 15.64
C ALA A 79 3.18 -8.05 15.99
N GLY A 80 1.92 -8.52 15.99
CA GLY A 80 1.58 -9.93 16.18
C GLY A 80 1.67 -10.80 14.92
N GLY A 81 2.14 -10.25 13.79
CA GLY A 81 2.24 -10.94 12.50
C GLY A 81 0.94 -10.97 11.67
N GLY A 82 -0.14 -10.35 12.14
CA GLY A 82 -1.40 -10.28 11.41
C GLY A 82 -1.34 -9.27 10.27
N ALA A 83 -1.75 -9.70 9.06
CA ALA A 83 -1.89 -8.85 7.89
C ALA A 83 -3.25 -8.14 7.88
N VAL A 84 -3.25 -6.82 7.66
CA VAL A 84 -4.46 -5.98 7.70
C VAL A 84 -4.51 -5.09 6.46
N ALA A 85 -5.65 -5.11 5.76
CA ALA A 85 -5.91 -4.20 4.65
C ALA A 85 -6.27 -2.81 5.18
N LEU A 86 -5.59 -1.78 4.66
CA LEU A 86 -5.82 -0.41 5.10
C LEU A 86 -6.94 0.27 4.31
N GLN A 87 -7.86 0.91 5.02
CA GLN A 87 -8.88 1.78 4.44
C GLN A 87 -8.27 3.13 4.04
N LYS A 88 -7.28 3.60 4.81
CA LYS A 88 -6.68 4.91 4.63
C LYS A 88 -5.24 4.93 5.13
N LEU A 89 -4.37 5.56 4.34
CA LEU A 89 -2.98 5.81 4.70
C LEU A 89 -2.64 7.29 4.55
N THR A 90 -2.07 7.87 5.60
CA THR A 90 -1.62 9.28 5.67
C THR A 90 -0.23 9.32 6.26
N GLN A 91 0.46 10.47 6.16
CA GLN A 91 1.88 10.58 6.53
C GLN A 91 2.28 9.94 7.87
N ASN A 92 1.43 10.05 8.90
CA ASN A 92 1.75 9.57 10.24
C ASN A 92 0.76 8.52 10.76
N LYS A 93 -0.29 8.20 10.01
CA LYS A 93 -1.39 7.37 10.51
C LYS A 93 -1.97 6.49 9.41
N ALA A 94 -2.16 5.23 9.74
CA ALA A 94 -2.92 4.24 9.00
C ALA A 94 -4.24 3.96 9.74
N THR A 95 -5.29 3.66 8.97
CA THR A 95 -6.59 3.24 9.49
C THR A 95 -7.09 2.07 8.67
N ASP A 96 -7.49 1.00 9.34
CA ASP A 96 -8.07 -0.18 8.70
C ASP A 96 -9.58 -0.01 8.44
N TYR A 97 -10.23 -1.08 7.98
CA TYR A 97 -11.67 -1.08 7.73
C TYR A 97 -12.53 -1.27 8.98
N ASP A 98 -11.95 -1.71 10.09
CA ASP A 98 -12.61 -1.86 11.39
C ASP A 98 -12.53 -0.58 12.25
N GLY A 99 -11.80 0.43 11.76
CA GLY A 99 -11.62 1.72 12.42
C GLY A 99 -10.42 1.78 13.37
N ASN A 100 -9.63 0.70 13.44
CA ASN A 100 -8.41 0.69 14.24
C ASN A 100 -7.36 1.61 13.61
N SER A 101 -6.54 2.18 14.47
CA SER A 101 -5.57 3.21 14.15
C SER A 101 -4.15 2.74 14.44
N TYR A 102 -3.25 3.01 13.51
CA TYR A 102 -1.86 2.59 13.63
C TYR A 102 -0.90 3.72 13.23
N THR A 103 0.25 3.79 13.88
CA THR A 103 1.46 4.34 13.26
C THR A 103 2.06 3.27 12.35
N TRP A 104 2.84 3.70 11.37
CA TRP A 104 3.39 2.79 10.37
C TRP A 104 4.80 3.20 9.99
N GLU A 105 5.58 2.21 9.59
CA GLU A 105 6.89 2.37 8.98
C GLU A 105 7.04 1.37 7.82
N VAL A 106 7.90 1.70 6.86
CA VAL A 106 8.28 0.74 5.82
C VAL A 106 9.57 0.08 6.26
N ALA A 107 9.56 -1.25 6.36
CA ALA A 107 10.71 -2.08 6.68
C ALA A 107 11.14 -2.86 5.44
N ASP A 108 12.43 -3.15 5.34
CA ASP A 108 13.00 -4.09 4.37
C ASP A 108 13.29 -5.41 5.09
N ASP A 109 12.68 -6.49 4.64
CA ASP A 109 12.89 -7.84 5.18
C ASP A 109 13.87 -8.65 4.33
N SER A 110 14.80 -7.97 3.64
CA SER A 110 15.85 -8.52 2.76
C SER A 110 15.37 -9.26 1.51
N SER A 111 14.07 -9.52 1.39
CA SER A 111 13.43 -10.09 0.21
C SER A 111 12.32 -9.18 -0.35
N GLU A 112 11.65 -8.41 0.51
CA GLU A 112 10.50 -7.59 0.15
C GLU A 112 10.42 -6.35 1.06
N SER A 113 9.78 -5.29 0.56
CA SER A 113 9.38 -4.14 1.37
C SER A 113 8.07 -4.46 2.10
N LEU A 114 8.02 -4.26 3.40
CA LEU A 114 6.84 -4.52 4.25
C LEU A 114 6.38 -3.24 4.94
N LEU A 115 5.06 -3.05 5.05
CA LEU A 115 4.50 -1.98 5.86
C LEU A 115 4.24 -2.50 7.29
N ARG A 116 5.04 -2.10 8.27
CA ARG A 116 4.87 -2.49 9.68
C ARG A 116 3.89 -1.56 10.37
N LEU A 117 2.95 -2.11 11.14
CA LEU A 117 1.92 -1.37 11.87
C LEU A 117 2.12 -1.49 13.39
N THR A 118 2.06 -0.36 14.08
CA THR A 118 2.04 -0.27 15.54
C THR A 118 0.73 0.39 15.98
N ALA A 119 -0.03 -0.26 16.86
CA ALA A 119 -1.31 0.27 17.34
C ALA A 119 -1.11 1.60 18.11
N VAL A 120 -2.09 2.50 17.98
CA VAL A 120 -2.12 3.84 18.61
C VAL A 120 -3.34 3.98 19.50
#